data_AF-A0A920LMI0-F1
#
_entry.id   AF-A0A920LMI0-F1
#
_cell.length_a   1.000
_cell.length_b   1.000
_cell.length_c   1.000
_cell.angle_alpha   90.00
_cell.angle_beta   90.00
_cell.angle_gamma   90.00
#
_symmetry.space_group_name_H-M   'P 1'
#
loop_
_entity.id
_entity.type
_entity.pdbx_description
1 polymer ?
#
loop_
_entity_poly.entity_id
_entity_poly.type
_entity_poly.pdbx_seq_one_letter_code
_entity_poly.pdbx_strand_id
1 'polypeptide(L)'
;MQGKSYLLLIVGFSFLYFSYYFQNIFVNAFNIIGTVLILISFIVIGHSLSQGIYTQILLLIHLFCISYWLGSFLPFKYMCNIKNYENLYLVAHNFGIYATFYIGLLVITGLIFSYFLLGGILPIITSTYGNVLICKLLLVSSVLMIGAINKFRIVPNIKENLSLGQSKLKRSINIEFMLTWFILFLTSILTTSLPTPMGM
;
A
#
# COMPACT_ATOMS: atom_id res chain seq x y z
N MET A 1 4.43 -12.10 22.90
CA MET A 1 3.88 -11.99 21.52
C MET A 1 4.82 -11.27 20.57
N GLN A 2 5.30 -10.06 20.91
CA GLN A 2 6.17 -9.23 20.05
C GLN A 2 7.44 -9.94 19.52
N GLY A 3 8.14 -10.74 20.35
CA GLY A 3 9.35 -11.46 19.93
C GLY A 3 9.17 -12.47 18.78
N LYS A 4 8.01 -13.13 18.68
CA LYS A 4 7.75 -14.11 17.61
C LYS A 4 7.60 -13.46 16.24
N SER A 5 7.07 -12.25 16.19
CA SER A 5 6.89 -11.53 14.92
C SER A 5 8.16 -10.88 14.42
N TYR A 6 9.01 -10.34 15.32
CA TYR A 6 10.35 -9.88 14.92
C TYR A 6 11.19 -11.01 14.32
N LEU A 7 11.09 -12.23 14.87
CA LEU A 7 11.71 -13.42 14.28
C LEU A 7 11.17 -13.73 12.88
N LEU A 8 9.84 -13.72 12.69
CA LEU A 8 9.22 -13.92 11.37
C LEU A 8 9.66 -12.86 10.34
N LEU A 9 9.79 -11.59 10.76
CA LEU A 9 10.31 -10.51 9.92
C LEU A 9 11.76 -10.76 9.49
N ILE A 10 12.64 -11.05 10.45
CA ILE A 10 14.06 -11.29 10.18
C ILE A 10 14.21 -12.49 9.24
N VAL A 11 13.49 -13.58 9.51
CA VAL A 11 13.51 -14.77 8.65
C VAL A 11 13.00 -14.43 7.25
N GLY A 12 11.86 -13.73 7.13
CA GLY A 12 11.31 -13.31 5.85
C GLY A 12 12.26 -12.45 5.02
N PHE A 13 12.90 -11.44 5.64
CA PHE A 13 13.90 -10.60 4.97
C PHE A 13 15.16 -11.39 4.60
N SER A 14 15.59 -12.34 5.44
CA SER A 14 16.73 -13.20 5.10
C SER A 14 16.45 -14.05 3.87
N PHE A 15 15.24 -14.60 3.72
CA PHE A 15 14.83 -15.34 2.53
C PHE A 15 14.86 -14.47 1.26
N LEU A 16 14.35 -13.23 1.35
CA LEU A 16 14.43 -12.27 0.23
C LEU A 16 15.88 -11.92 -0.11
N TYR A 17 16.74 -11.71 0.90
CA TYR A 17 18.16 -11.41 0.70
C TYR A 17 18.91 -12.58 0.06
N PHE A 18 18.69 -13.81 0.54
CA PHE A 18 19.29 -15.01 -0.04
C PHE A 18 18.82 -15.26 -1.47
N SER A 19 17.56 -14.95 -1.80
CA SER A 19 17.04 -15.11 -3.16
C SER A 19 17.83 -14.33 -4.21
N TYR A 20 18.47 -13.21 -3.82
CA TYR A 20 19.30 -12.40 -4.72
C TYR A 20 20.59 -13.11 -5.16
N TYR A 21 21.13 -14.00 -4.31
CA TYR A 21 22.37 -14.72 -4.59
C TYR A 21 22.17 -16.01 -5.40
N PHE A 22 20.98 -16.60 -5.36
CA PHE A 22 20.66 -17.78 -6.16
C PHE A 22 20.11 -17.33 -7.52
N GLN A 23 20.55 -17.93 -8.63
CA GLN A 23 20.00 -17.72 -9.99
C GLN A 23 19.20 -18.93 -10.49
N ASN A 24 18.81 -19.82 -9.57
CA ASN A 24 18.18 -21.11 -9.86
C ASN A 24 16.64 -21.03 -9.86
N ILE A 25 15.99 -22.13 -10.28
CA ILE A 25 14.52 -22.32 -10.25
C ILE A 25 13.88 -22.01 -8.88
N PHE A 26 14.66 -22.11 -7.80
CA PHE A 26 14.22 -21.90 -6.41
C PHE A 26 14.06 -20.42 -6.00
N VAL A 27 14.54 -19.46 -6.80
CA VAL A 27 14.46 -18.01 -6.47
C VAL A 27 13.01 -17.57 -6.27
N ASN A 28 12.10 -18.03 -7.13
CA ASN A 28 10.68 -17.70 -7.03
C ASN A 28 10.07 -18.26 -5.74
N ALA A 29 10.44 -19.48 -5.35
CA ALA A 29 9.95 -20.10 -4.12
C ALA A 29 10.43 -19.31 -2.89
N PHE A 30 11.71 -18.94 -2.83
CA PHE A 30 12.24 -18.13 -1.72
C PHE A 30 11.59 -16.75 -1.64
N ASN A 31 11.32 -16.10 -2.78
CA ASN A 31 10.62 -14.82 -2.81
C ASN A 31 9.19 -14.92 -2.27
N ILE A 32 8.44 -15.95 -2.68
CA ILE A 32 7.08 -16.19 -2.20
C ILE A 32 7.10 -16.46 -0.70
N ILE A 33 7.96 -17.36 -0.24
CA ILE A 33 8.07 -17.73 1.19
C ILE A 33 8.45 -16.50 2.03
N GLY A 34 9.46 -15.74 1.63
CA GLY A 34 9.89 -14.53 2.32
C GLY A 34 8.76 -13.50 2.44
N THR A 35 8.04 -13.25 1.33
CA THR A 35 6.92 -12.30 1.31
C THR A 35 5.77 -12.74 2.20
N VAL A 36 5.40 -14.04 2.17
CA VAL A 36 4.34 -14.60 3.01
C VAL A 36 4.70 -14.50 4.49
N LEU A 37 5.95 -14.81 4.86
CA LEU A 37 6.42 -14.71 6.25
C LEU A 37 6.36 -13.27 6.77
N ILE A 38 6.75 -12.29 5.94
CA ILE A 38 6.64 -10.87 6.30
C ILE A 38 5.17 -10.49 6.51
N LEU A 39 4.26 -10.87 5.61
CA LEU A 39 2.83 -10.55 5.76
C LEU A 39 2.22 -11.18 7.02
N ILE A 40 2.55 -12.44 7.32
CA ILE A 40 2.08 -13.14 8.53
C ILE A 40 2.60 -12.47 9.80
N SER A 41 3.81 -11.91 9.79
CA SER A 41 4.37 -11.23 10.98
C SER A 41 3.48 -10.09 11.49
N PHE A 42 2.78 -9.38 10.59
CA PHE A 42 1.87 -8.28 10.95
C PHE A 42 0.56 -8.77 11.59
N ILE A 43 0.14 -10.00 11.29
CA ILE A 43 -0.96 -10.66 12.00
C ILE A 43 -0.53 -10.89 13.46
N VAL A 44 0.71 -11.31 13.68
CA VAL A 44 1.20 -11.72 15.01
C VAL A 44 1.41 -10.55 16.00
N ILE A 45 1.47 -9.30 15.52
CA ILE A 45 1.64 -8.08 16.36
C ILE A 45 0.36 -7.25 16.50
N GLY A 46 -0.64 -7.40 15.63
CA GLY A 46 -1.78 -6.48 15.58
C GLY A 46 -2.91 -6.73 16.58
N HIS A 47 -3.64 -5.66 16.94
CA HIS A 47 -4.97 -5.72 17.58
C HIS A 47 -6.00 -6.54 16.76
N SER A 48 -5.68 -6.94 15.53
CA SER A 48 -6.47 -7.89 14.75
C SER A 48 -6.48 -9.31 15.36
N LEU A 49 -5.49 -9.67 16.20
CA LEU A 49 -5.52 -10.94 16.93
C LEU A 49 -6.69 -11.02 17.90
N SER A 50 -7.02 -9.92 18.58
CA SER A 50 -8.09 -9.89 19.58
C SER A 50 -9.50 -9.77 18.98
N GLN A 51 -9.61 -9.40 17.70
CA GLN A 51 -10.91 -9.24 17.00
C GLN A 51 -11.31 -10.42 16.09
N GLY A 52 -10.51 -11.49 16.01
CA GLY A 52 -10.87 -12.74 15.33
C GLY A 52 -10.36 -12.90 13.89
N ILE A 53 -10.65 -14.06 13.26
CA ILE A 53 -10.06 -14.47 11.96
C ILE A 53 -10.41 -13.50 10.80
N TYR A 54 -11.59 -12.88 10.85
CA TYR A 54 -12.07 -11.99 9.79
C TYR A 54 -11.22 -10.71 9.68
N THR A 55 -10.87 -10.10 10.80
CA THR A 55 -10.05 -8.87 10.82
C THR A 55 -8.60 -9.16 10.41
N GLN A 56 -8.10 -10.38 10.68
CA GLN A 56 -6.78 -10.82 10.23
C GLN A 56 -6.73 -10.99 8.70
N ILE A 57 -7.75 -11.61 8.10
CA ILE A 57 -7.84 -11.76 6.64
C ILE A 57 -7.97 -10.40 5.96
N LEU A 58 -8.83 -9.51 6.50
CA LEU A 58 -8.98 -8.14 6.02
C LEU A 58 -7.65 -7.37 6.05
N LEU A 59 -6.90 -7.49 7.16
CA LEU A 59 -5.59 -6.86 7.31
C LEU A 59 -4.58 -7.42 6.31
N LEU A 60 -4.54 -8.74 6.10
CA LEU A 60 -3.68 -9.37 5.12
C LEU A 60 -3.94 -8.86 3.71
N ILE A 61 -5.20 -8.82 3.29
CA ILE A 61 -5.58 -8.31 1.97
C ILE A 61 -5.18 -6.84 1.85
N HIS A 62 -5.43 -6.03 2.89
CA HIS A 62 -5.07 -4.62 2.89
C HIS A 62 -3.54 -4.41 2.75
N LEU A 63 -2.74 -5.17 3.51
CA LEU A 63 -1.28 -5.12 3.45
C LEU A 63 -0.73 -5.62 2.10
N PHE A 64 -1.36 -6.65 1.53
CA PHE A 64 -1.01 -7.11 0.20
C PHE A 64 -1.27 -6.01 -0.85
N CYS A 65 -2.46 -5.39 -0.84
CA CYS A 65 -2.80 -4.32 -1.78
C CYS A 65 -1.89 -3.09 -1.63
N ILE A 66 -1.60 -2.65 -0.39
CA ILE A 66 -0.73 -1.47 -0.18
C ILE A 66 0.72 -1.77 -0.59
N SER A 67 1.20 -3.01 -0.39
CA SER A 67 2.54 -3.42 -0.81
C SER A 67 2.68 -3.37 -2.34
N TYR A 68 1.69 -3.86 -3.07
CA TYR A 68 1.67 -3.80 -4.53
C TYR A 68 1.59 -2.35 -5.02
N TRP A 69 0.75 -1.54 -4.38
CA TRP A 69 0.62 -0.12 -4.72
C TRP A 69 1.92 0.65 -4.52
N LEU A 70 2.53 0.57 -3.34
CA LEU A 70 3.80 1.23 -3.02
C LEU A 70 4.96 0.71 -3.86
N GLY A 71 5.04 -0.62 -4.04
CA GLY A 71 6.09 -1.28 -4.81
C GLY A 71 6.11 -0.84 -6.27
N SER A 72 4.96 -0.47 -6.83
CA SER A 72 4.85 0.00 -8.21
C SER A 72 5.47 1.38 -8.47
N PHE A 73 5.62 2.23 -7.45
CA PHE A 73 6.13 3.59 -7.66
C PHE A 73 7.58 3.63 -8.15
N LEU A 74 8.42 2.70 -7.69
CA LEU A 74 9.83 2.60 -8.09
C LEU A 74 10.02 2.27 -9.59
N PRO A 75 9.43 1.19 -10.14
CA PRO A 75 9.56 0.89 -11.57
C PRO A 75 8.98 2.01 -12.43
N PHE A 76 7.84 2.61 -12.06
CA PHE A 76 7.29 3.74 -12.82
C PHE A 76 8.21 4.97 -12.83
N LYS A 77 8.79 5.32 -11.68
CA LYS A 77 9.76 6.41 -11.59
C LYS A 77 11.00 6.14 -12.43
N TYR A 78 11.48 4.89 -12.45
CA TYR A 78 12.59 4.46 -13.30
C TYR A 78 12.26 4.60 -14.79
N MET A 79 11.11 4.09 -15.22
CA MET A 79 10.65 4.20 -16.62
C MET A 79 10.47 5.65 -17.07
N CYS A 80 10.00 6.52 -16.18
CA CYS A 80 9.88 7.96 -16.43
C CYS A 80 11.24 8.68 -16.57
N ASN A 81 12.36 8.06 -16.19
CA ASN A 81 13.70 8.62 -16.38
C ASN A 81 14.37 8.18 -17.69
N ILE A 82 13.85 7.14 -18.34
CA ILE A 82 14.38 6.65 -19.62
C ILE A 82 13.95 7.61 -20.73
N LYS A 83 14.90 8.21 -21.46
CA LYS A 83 14.58 9.14 -22.54
C LYS A 83 13.75 8.44 -23.63
N ASN A 84 12.64 9.07 -24.04
CA ASN A 84 11.77 8.63 -25.13
C ASN A 84 11.36 7.14 -25.04
N TYR A 85 10.91 6.70 -23.86
CA TYR A 85 10.43 5.33 -23.69
C TYR A 85 9.07 5.17 -24.38
N GLU A 86 9.07 4.72 -25.64
CA GLU A 86 7.85 4.60 -26.48
C GLU A 86 6.79 3.68 -25.86
N ASN A 87 7.22 2.64 -25.16
CA ASN A 87 6.33 1.68 -24.49
C ASN A 87 5.77 2.19 -23.15
N LEU A 88 6.10 3.43 -22.72
CA LEU A 88 5.63 3.98 -21.43
C LEU A 88 4.11 3.98 -21.33
N TYR A 89 3.45 4.36 -22.43
CA TYR A 89 1.99 4.40 -22.50
C TYR A 89 1.37 3.03 -22.25
N LEU A 90 1.82 2.00 -22.97
CA LEU A 90 1.26 0.65 -22.88
C LEU A 90 1.40 0.07 -21.46
N VAL A 91 2.58 0.24 -20.85
CA VAL A 91 2.82 -0.25 -19.49
C VAL A 91 2.00 0.54 -18.47
N ALA A 92 1.96 1.87 -18.58
CA ALA A 92 1.18 2.72 -17.66
C ALA A 92 -0.32 2.47 -17.79
N HIS A 93 -0.82 2.22 -19.01
CA HIS A 93 -2.22 1.90 -19.27
C HIS A 93 -2.60 0.54 -18.66
N ASN A 94 -1.85 -0.52 -18.99
CA ASN A 94 -2.11 -1.87 -18.48
C ASN A 94 -2.03 -1.91 -16.96
N PHE A 95 -1.00 -1.28 -16.39
CA PHE A 95 -0.90 -1.15 -14.94
C PHE A 95 -2.08 -0.39 -14.35
N GLY A 96 -2.53 0.70 -14.97
CA GLY A 96 -3.68 1.47 -14.54
C GLY A 96 -4.98 0.66 -14.49
N ILE A 97 -5.13 -0.38 -15.32
CA ILE A 97 -6.26 -1.31 -15.28
C ILE A 97 -6.19 -2.19 -14.02
N TYR A 98 -5.05 -2.86 -13.78
CA TYR A 98 -4.86 -3.67 -12.58
C TYR A 98 -4.94 -2.83 -11.30
N ALA A 99 -4.41 -1.60 -11.35
CA ALA A 99 -4.48 -0.61 -10.28
C ALA A 99 -5.89 -0.34 -9.82
N THR A 100 -6.82 -0.11 -10.75
CA THR A 100 -8.23 0.10 -10.38
C THR A 100 -8.80 -1.04 -9.54
N PHE A 101 -8.44 -2.29 -9.83
CA PHE A 101 -8.97 -3.46 -9.13
C PHE A 101 -8.43 -3.59 -7.70
N TYR A 102 -7.10 -3.64 -7.52
CA TYR A 102 -6.53 -3.82 -6.18
C TYR A 102 -6.67 -2.57 -5.30
N ILE A 103 -6.72 -1.36 -5.88
CA ILE A 103 -7.03 -0.13 -5.14
C ILE A 103 -8.47 -0.17 -4.63
N GLY A 104 -9.42 -0.64 -5.45
CA GLY A 104 -10.81 -0.84 -5.02
C GLY A 104 -10.90 -1.78 -3.81
N LEU A 105 -10.20 -2.91 -3.87
CA LEU A 105 -10.08 -3.84 -2.74
C LEU A 105 -9.43 -3.21 -1.51
N LEU A 106 -8.37 -2.42 -1.68
CA LEU A 106 -7.69 -1.70 -0.59
C LEU A 106 -8.66 -0.79 0.17
N VAL A 107 -9.47 -0.03 -0.57
CA VAL A 107 -10.45 0.89 0.02
C VAL A 107 -11.54 0.12 0.75
N ILE A 108 -12.14 -0.90 0.11
CA ILE A 108 -13.22 -1.70 0.71
C ILE A 108 -12.73 -2.38 2.00
N THR A 109 -11.59 -3.06 1.94
CA THR A 109 -11.03 -3.76 3.11
C THR A 109 -10.66 -2.79 4.22
N GLY A 110 -10.11 -1.61 3.89
CA GLY A 110 -9.79 -0.58 4.87
C GLY A 110 -11.01 -0.01 5.58
N LEU A 111 -12.11 0.23 4.86
CA LEU A 111 -13.38 0.71 5.44
C LEU A 111 -14.06 -0.34 6.32
N ILE A 112 -14.07 -1.60 5.90
CA ILE A 112 -14.63 -2.69 6.70
C ILE A 112 -13.80 -2.87 7.97
N PHE A 113 -12.47 -2.88 7.84
CA PHE A 113 -11.57 -3.00 8.98
C PHE A 113 -11.72 -1.84 9.97
N SER A 114 -11.84 -0.60 9.50
CA SER A 114 -12.06 0.55 10.39
C SER A 114 -13.39 0.47 11.14
N TYR A 115 -14.46 0.02 10.47
CA TYR A 115 -15.77 -0.17 11.09
C TYR A 115 -15.71 -1.18 12.26
N PHE A 116 -15.07 -2.33 12.05
CA PHE A 116 -14.88 -3.34 13.11
C PHE A 116 -13.98 -2.82 14.24
N LEU A 117 -12.97 -2.01 13.93
CA LEU A 117 -12.04 -1.49 14.92
C LEU A 117 -12.64 -0.38 15.80
N LEU A 118 -13.62 0.36 15.28
CA LEU A 118 -14.32 1.43 15.99
C LEU A 118 -15.61 0.97 16.69
N GLY A 119 -16.16 -0.19 16.32
CA GLY A 119 -17.41 -0.70 16.90
C GLY A 119 -18.66 0.05 16.42
N GLY A 120 -18.56 0.75 15.28
CA GLY A 120 -19.66 1.53 14.70
C GLY A 120 -19.21 2.85 14.07
N ILE A 121 -20.18 3.65 13.59
CA ILE A 121 -19.93 4.92 12.90
C ILE A 121 -19.81 6.10 13.88
N LEU A 122 -20.51 6.06 15.02
CA LEU A 122 -20.49 7.14 16.01
C LEU A 122 -19.08 7.48 16.53
N PRO A 123 -18.22 6.50 16.89
CA PRO A 123 -16.88 6.77 17.37
C PRO A 123 -15.94 7.40 16.34
N ILE A 124 -16.29 7.37 15.05
CA ILE A 124 -15.50 7.99 13.97
C ILE A 124 -15.42 9.52 14.14
N ILE A 125 -16.48 10.12 14.67
CA ILE A 125 -16.60 11.59 14.79
C ILE A 125 -16.36 12.05 16.23
N THR A 126 -16.69 11.21 17.22
CA THR A 126 -16.63 11.58 18.63
C THR A 126 -15.30 11.28 19.31
N SER A 127 -14.49 10.36 18.76
CA SER A 127 -13.21 9.97 19.36
C SER A 127 -12.01 10.66 18.69
N THR A 128 -10.96 10.90 19.47
CA THR A 128 -9.66 11.39 18.95
C THR A 128 -9.08 10.44 17.91
N TYR A 129 -9.24 9.13 18.10
CA TYR A 129 -8.87 8.10 17.13
C TYR A 129 -9.62 8.27 15.79
N GLY A 130 -10.94 8.50 15.86
CA GLY A 130 -11.80 8.72 14.71
C GLY A 130 -11.41 9.95 13.88
N ASN A 131 -11.08 11.07 14.53
CA ASN A 131 -10.63 12.27 13.83
C ASN A 131 -9.35 12.06 13.03
N VAL A 132 -8.36 11.36 13.60
CA VAL A 132 -7.11 11.06 12.88
C VAL A 132 -7.37 10.04 11.76
N LEU A 133 -8.32 9.12 11.94
CA LEU A 133 -8.77 8.20 10.89
C LEU A 133 -9.45 8.95 9.73
N ILE A 134 -10.28 9.97 10.00
CA ILE A 134 -10.86 10.84 8.96
C ILE A 134 -9.75 11.56 8.20
N CYS A 135 -8.76 12.14 8.90
CA CYS A 135 -7.61 12.77 8.24
C CYS A 135 -6.87 11.78 7.33
N LYS A 136 -6.68 10.53 7.79
CA LYS A 136 -6.10 9.46 6.96
C LYS A 136 -6.96 9.16 5.73
N LEU A 137 -8.28 9.06 5.86
CA LEU A 137 -9.19 8.83 4.73
C LEU A 137 -9.17 9.98 3.72
N LEU A 138 -9.13 11.23 4.18
CA LEU A 138 -9.01 12.40 3.30
C LEU A 138 -7.70 12.37 2.52
N LEU A 139 -6.58 12.05 3.17
CA LEU A 139 -5.29 11.92 2.49
C LEU A 139 -5.29 10.78 1.47
N VAL A 140 -5.80 9.60 1.83
CA VAL A 140 -5.92 8.47 0.90
C VAL A 140 -6.77 8.87 -0.30
N SER A 141 -7.93 9.49 -0.08
CA SER A 141 -8.80 9.95 -1.17
C SER A 141 -8.11 10.94 -2.10
N SER A 142 -7.25 11.82 -1.55
CA SER A 142 -6.46 12.77 -2.33
C SER A 142 -5.45 12.06 -3.23
N VAL A 143 -4.73 11.04 -2.71
CA VAL A 143 -3.81 10.23 -3.52
C VAL A 143 -4.56 9.45 -4.60
N LEU A 144 -5.73 8.88 -4.29
CA LEU A 144 -6.56 8.18 -5.27
C LEU A 144 -7.05 9.11 -6.38
N MET A 145 -7.40 10.35 -6.06
CA MET A 145 -7.79 11.35 -7.04
C MET A 145 -6.63 11.73 -7.96
N ILE A 146 -5.41 11.86 -7.42
CA ILE A 146 -4.19 12.06 -8.23
C ILE A 146 -3.94 10.85 -9.13
N GLY A 147 -4.10 9.63 -8.61
CA GLY A 147 -3.99 8.38 -9.37
C GLY A 147 -5.01 8.28 -10.51
N ALA A 148 -6.25 8.73 -10.26
CA ALA A 148 -7.28 8.82 -11.28
C ALA A 148 -6.91 9.84 -12.37
N ILE A 149 -6.41 11.02 -11.99
CA ILE A 149 -5.90 12.02 -12.94
C ILE A 149 -4.73 11.45 -13.75
N ASN A 150 -3.85 10.68 -13.12
CA ASN A 150 -2.76 9.99 -13.79
C ASN A 150 -3.28 9.03 -14.86
N LYS A 151 -4.21 8.14 -14.50
CA LYS A 151 -4.78 7.15 -15.40
C LYS A 151 -5.61 7.77 -16.54
N PHE A 152 -6.48 8.72 -16.24
CA PHE A 152 -7.48 9.23 -17.20
C PHE A 152 -7.03 10.45 -18.00
N ARG A 153 -6.02 11.20 -17.52
CA ARG A 153 -5.57 12.43 -18.19
C ARG A 153 -4.09 12.38 -18.57
N ILE A 154 -3.21 12.00 -17.64
CA ILE A 154 -1.76 12.07 -17.92
C ILE A 154 -1.31 10.92 -18.82
N VAL A 155 -1.77 9.69 -18.58
CA VAL A 155 -1.41 8.53 -19.40
C VAL A 155 -1.88 8.68 -20.85
N PRO A 156 -3.13 9.07 -21.17
CA PRO A 156 -3.54 9.33 -22.56
C PRO A 156 -2.71 10.44 -23.23
N ASN A 157 -2.34 11.50 -22.50
CA ASN A 157 -1.50 12.59 -23.04
C ASN A 157 -0.08 12.14 -23.41
N ILE A 158 0.42 11.01 -22.89
CA ILE A 158 1.70 10.44 -23.33
C ILE A 158 1.64 10.05 -24.81
N LYS A 159 0.47 9.62 -25.30
CA LYS A 159 0.26 9.26 -26.70
C LYS A 159 0.32 10.48 -27.64
N GLU A 160 -0.13 11.64 -27.15
CA GLU A 160 -0.08 12.90 -27.91
C GLU A 160 1.29 13.57 -27.85
N ASN A 161 1.89 13.63 -26.66
CA ASN A 161 3.17 14.31 -26.41
C ASN A 161 3.99 13.53 -25.37
N LEU A 162 4.86 12.64 -25.85
CA LEU A 162 5.65 11.72 -25.02
C LEU A 162 6.46 12.43 -23.92
N SER A 163 7.24 13.46 -24.28
CA SER A 163 8.13 14.17 -23.34
C SER A 163 7.36 14.94 -22.25
N LEU A 164 6.28 15.61 -22.63
CA LEU A 164 5.44 16.37 -21.72
C LEU A 164 4.58 15.46 -20.84
N GLY A 165 4.05 14.36 -21.39
CA GLY A 165 3.35 13.33 -20.63
C GLY A 165 4.25 12.63 -19.61
N GLN A 166 5.47 12.26 -20.01
CA GLN A 166 6.47 11.60 -19.14
C GLN A 166 6.88 12.50 -17.96
N SER A 167 7.14 13.79 -18.21
CA SER A 167 7.50 14.75 -17.14
C SER A 167 6.34 14.99 -16.16
N LYS A 168 5.10 15.10 -16.65
CA LYS A 168 3.90 15.20 -15.81
C LYS A 168 3.70 13.94 -14.97
N LEU A 169 3.84 12.77 -15.57
CA LEU A 169 3.71 11.48 -14.88
C LEU A 169 4.75 11.36 -13.77
N LYS A 170 6.02 11.69 -14.05
CA LYS A 170 7.10 11.70 -13.05
C LYS A 170 6.81 12.61 -11.86
N ARG A 171 6.34 13.84 -12.11
CA ARG A 171 5.99 14.79 -11.04
C ARG A 171 4.84 14.26 -10.19
N SER A 172 3.83 13.70 -10.85
CA SER A 172 2.66 13.15 -10.16
C SER A 172 3.02 11.96 -9.27
N ILE A 173 3.81 11.01 -9.77
CA ILE A 173 4.31 9.86 -8.98
C ILE A 173 5.10 10.33 -7.77
N ASN A 174 5.94 11.36 -7.90
CA ASN A 174 6.67 11.89 -6.74
C ASN A 174 5.73 12.49 -5.68
N ILE A 175 4.66 13.18 -6.09
CA ILE A 175 3.65 13.72 -5.16
C ILE A 175 2.90 12.57 -4.48
N GLU A 176 2.43 11.57 -5.24
CA GLU A 176 1.77 10.38 -4.68
C GLU A 176 2.68 9.65 -3.70
N PHE A 177 3.97 9.49 -4.02
CA PHE A 177 4.95 8.84 -3.15
C PHE A 177 5.14 9.59 -1.84
N MET A 178 5.28 10.93 -1.88
CA MET A 178 5.42 11.76 -0.68
C MET A 178 4.16 11.72 0.19
N LEU A 179 2.97 11.85 -0.42
CA LEU A 179 1.70 11.75 0.30
C LEU A 179 1.51 10.38 0.93
N THR A 180 1.85 9.31 0.23
CA THR A 180 1.73 7.94 0.76
C THR A 180 2.68 7.72 1.93
N TRP A 181 3.91 8.22 1.86
CA TRP A 181 4.84 8.22 3.01
C TRP A 181 4.29 8.99 4.21
N PHE A 182 3.68 10.15 3.97
CA PHE A 182 3.05 10.92 5.03
C PHE A 182 1.86 10.18 5.67
N ILE A 183 1.05 9.49 4.87
CA ILE A 183 -0.03 8.62 5.35
C ILE A 183 0.50 7.47 6.22
N LEU A 184 1.62 6.84 5.82
CA LEU A 184 2.26 5.78 6.60
C LEU A 184 2.79 6.32 7.93
N PHE A 185 3.42 7.51 7.92
CA PHE A 185 3.88 8.18 9.12
C PHE A 185 2.73 8.47 10.10
N LEU A 186 1.63 9.05 9.61
CA LEU A 186 0.40 9.26 10.40
C LEU A 186 -0.16 7.94 10.94
N THR A 187 -0.14 6.88 10.13
CA THR A 187 -0.59 5.54 10.55
C THR A 187 0.28 4.99 11.69
N SER A 188 1.59 5.22 11.65
CA SER A 188 2.51 4.85 12.73
C SER A 188 2.17 5.55 14.03
N ILE A 189 1.85 6.85 13.98
CA ILE A 189 1.44 7.63 15.16
C ILE A 189 0.12 7.06 15.70
N LEU A 190 -0.88 6.90 14.84
CA LEU A 190 -2.19 6.31 15.19
C LEU A 190 -2.09 4.97 15.91
N THR A 191 -1.20 4.10 15.44
CA THR A 191 -1.04 2.73 15.98
C THR A 191 -0.17 2.68 17.23
N THR A 192 0.71 3.66 17.45
CA THR A 192 1.66 3.64 18.58
C THR A 192 1.23 4.52 19.75
N SER A 193 0.55 5.64 19.50
CA SER A 193 0.34 6.68 20.52
C SER A 193 -1.11 6.96 20.90
N LEU A 194 -2.10 6.36 20.21
CA LEU A 194 -3.52 6.61 20.48
C LEU A 194 -4.23 5.32 20.89
N PRO A 195 -4.79 5.24 22.11
CA PRO A 195 -5.59 4.09 22.50
C PRO A 195 -6.86 4.03 21.65
N THR A 196 -7.25 2.81 21.28
CA THR A 196 -8.52 2.61 20.57
C THR A 196 -9.69 2.92 21.49
N PRO A 197 -10.82 3.46 20.98
CA PRO A 197 -11.97 3.80 21.83
C PRO A 197 -12.60 2.59 22.54
N MET A 198 -12.29 1.36 22.11
CA MET A 198 -12.69 0.13 22.81
C MET A 198 -11.73 -0.29 23.93
N GLY A 199 -10.71 0.53 24.25
CA GLY A 199 -9.88 0.34 25.44
C GLY A 199 -9.00 -0.92 25.42
N MET A 200 -8.51 -1.32 24.24
CA MET A 200 -7.41 -2.29 24.11
C MET A 200 -6.07 -1.58 23.98
#